data_AF-A7RQ55-F1
#
_entry.id   AF-A7RQ55-F1
#
_cell.length_a   1.000
_cell.length_b   1.000
_cell.length_c   1.000
_cell.angle_alpha   90.00
_cell.angle_beta   90.00
_cell.angle_gamma   90.00
#
_symmetry.space_group_name_H-M   'P 1'
#
loop_
_entity.id
_entity.type
_entity.pdbx_description
1 polymer ?
#
loop_
_entity_poly.entity_id
_entity_poly.type
_entity_poly.pdbx_seq_one_letter_code
_entity_poly.pdbx_strand_id
1 'polypeptide(L)'
;MPFLVFFSGRDFVAHFPTTFHLNGLSYHPLPLINVFSVSVWFKTNIVASSSLQTIFSIVAKGQPKVDAFVIDLRDKRMRIESTGNNRYISSGELRDGNWHHVAFTWSAVNGAWKLYLNATLLGHGSGFSTGFSIDSGYLVVGHEQDSYGGDFGRDEGFQGSMAELTRWQNTLDIHTKATLERIYNVLLFPDGGWMVDQSVVKYFAVARTDIPPNWYIAAPSLKPQIINNTAGGALDFVGDFKTPRQYKRCTVDKYHPYSPEERYDKVDIEDLGEAPLLLVPSPVSITGPCGTSRVVLNESEWRIVYDEPLTEEAEYLAGEHP
;
A
#
# COMPACT_ATOMS: atom_id res chain seq x y z
N MET A 1 9.79 -17.24 -5.39
CA MET A 1 8.47 -16.88 -4.84
C MET A 1 8.44 -17.32 -3.38
N PRO A 2 8.22 -16.44 -2.41
CA PRO A 2 7.90 -16.89 -1.05
C PRO A 2 6.49 -17.46 -1.02
N PHE A 3 6.33 -18.68 -0.50
CA PHE A 3 5.04 -19.33 -0.35
C PHE A 3 4.48 -19.03 1.04
N LEU A 4 3.20 -18.68 1.10
CA LEU A 4 2.44 -18.48 2.33
C LEU A 4 1.55 -19.69 2.58
N VAL A 5 1.39 -20.05 3.84
CA VAL A 5 0.78 -21.29 4.29
C VAL A 5 -0.58 -20.99 4.92
N PHE A 6 -1.63 -21.68 4.49
CA PHE A 6 -3.01 -21.39 4.91
C PHE A 6 -3.68 -22.52 5.67
N PHE A 7 -4.36 -22.13 6.75
CA PHE A 7 -5.49 -22.84 7.31
C PHE A 7 -6.76 -22.18 6.79
N SER A 8 -7.59 -22.85 6.00
CA SER A 8 -8.79 -22.27 5.39
C SER A 8 -10.05 -22.56 6.22
N GLY A 9 -10.81 -21.52 6.60
CA GLY A 9 -12.23 -21.63 6.95
C GLY A 9 -12.71 -20.80 8.15
N ARG A 10 -13.32 -19.63 7.88
CA ARG A 10 -14.03 -18.70 8.83
C ARG A 10 -13.11 -17.98 9.83
N ASP A 11 -13.57 -16.84 10.35
CA ASP A 11 -12.97 -16.19 11.52
C ASP A 11 -13.06 -17.17 12.70
N PHE A 12 -12.02 -17.99 12.88
CA PHE A 12 -11.95 -18.97 13.94
C PHE A 12 -10.86 -18.59 14.91
N VAL A 13 -11.16 -18.78 16.20
CA VAL A 13 -10.19 -18.74 17.27
C VAL A 13 -9.91 -20.19 17.65
N ALA A 14 -8.68 -20.65 17.44
CA ALA A 14 -8.22 -21.92 17.96
C ALA A 14 -7.99 -21.78 19.46
N HIS A 15 -8.66 -22.62 20.25
CA HIS A 15 -8.47 -22.69 21.69
C HIS A 15 -7.65 -23.94 22.03
N PHE A 16 -6.53 -23.71 22.70
CA PHE A 16 -5.57 -24.72 23.16
C PHE A 16 -5.70 -24.83 24.69
N PRO A 17 -6.51 -25.78 25.22
CA PRO A 17 -6.83 -25.83 26.64
C PRO A 17 -5.67 -26.30 27.55
N THR A 18 -4.61 -26.90 26.99
CA THR A 18 -3.47 -27.49 27.71
C THR A 18 -2.18 -27.28 26.90
N THR A 19 -0.99 -27.49 27.47
CA THR A 19 0.27 -27.45 26.69
C THR A 19 0.53 -28.72 25.87
N PHE A 20 -0.26 -29.77 26.10
CA PHE A 20 -0.20 -31.02 25.34
C PHE A 20 -1.49 -31.24 24.56
N HIS A 21 -1.36 -31.38 23.25
CA HIS A 21 -2.43 -31.80 22.37
C HIS A 21 -1.94 -32.89 21.43
N LEU A 22 -2.76 -33.93 21.25
CA LEU A 22 -2.46 -35.02 20.33
C LEU A 22 -2.51 -34.57 18.86
N ASN A 23 -3.18 -33.44 18.58
CA ASN A 23 -3.35 -32.88 17.26
C ASN A 23 -3.04 -31.38 17.31
N GLY A 24 -2.07 -30.93 16.51
CA GLY A 24 -1.81 -29.52 16.26
C GLY A 24 -2.62 -29.01 15.06
N LEU A 25 -2.84 -27.70 15.01
CA LEU A 25 -3.34 -27.07 13.79
C LEU A 25 -2.19 -27.08 12.78
N SER A 26 -2.27 -27.95 11.77
CA SER A 26 -1.13 -28.22 10.88
C SER A 26 -1.38 -28.11 9.37
N TYR A 27 -0.42 -27.61 8.63
CA TYR A 27 -0.44 -27.56 7.17
C TYR A 27 0.69 -28.37 6.58
N HIS A 28 0.34 -29.23 5.63
CA HIS A 28 1.25 -30.10 4.93
C HIS A 28 0.64 -30.57 3.59
N PRO A 29 1.45 -30.77 2.54
CA PRO A 29 2.88 -30.45 2.48
C PRO A 29 3.08 -28.96 2.23
N LEU A 30 4.08 -28.39 2.87
CA LEU A 30 4.66 -27.13 2.43
C LEU A 30 5.45 -27.38 1.14
N PRO A 31 5.30 -26.54 0.09
CA PRO A 31 6.14 -26.60 -1.10
C PRO A 31 7.56 -26.09 -0.79
N LEU A 32 8.44 -26.06 -1.79
CA LEU A 32 9.79 -25.52 -1.67
C LEU A 32 9.78 -24.10 -1.09
N ILE A 33 10.35 -23.93 0.10
CA ILE A 33 10.44 -22.64 0.81
C ILE A 33 11.91 -22.27 1.01
N ASN A 34 12.30 -21.18 0.35
CA ASN A 34 13.60 -20.51 0.53
C ASN A 34 13.41 -19.07 1.04
N VAL A 35 12.18 -18.59 1.09
CA VAL A 35 11.76 -17.29 1.65
C VAL A 35 10.34 -17.49 2.15
N PHE A 36 10.01 -17.01 3.35
CA PHE A 36 8.63 -17.07 3.84
C PHE A 36 8.32 -15.95 4.83
N SER A 37 7.04 -15.84 5.14
CA SER A 37 6.54 -15.04 6.26
C SER A 37 5.40 -15.78 6.93
N VAL A 38 5.26 -15.60 8.24
CA VAL A 38 4.20 -16.20 9.04
C VAL A 38 3.79 -15.21 10.12
N SER A 39 2.50 -15.15 10.40
CA SER A 39 1.93 -14.24 11.39
C SER A 39 0.75 -14.88 12.10
N VAL A 40 0.59 -14.56 13.38
CA VAL A 40 -0.51 -15.10 14.19
C VAL A 40 -0.81 -14.16 15.35
N TRP A 41 -2.10 -14.01 15.65
CA TRP A 41 -2.55 -13.45 16.92
C TRP A 41 -2.58 -14.54 17.97
N PHE A 42 -2.05 -14.27 19.16
CA PHE A 42 -2.08 -15.20 20.28
C PHE A 42 -2.45 -14.48 21.57
N LYS A 43 -3.05 -15.22 22.50
CA LYS A 43 -3.42 -14.77 23.85
C LYS A 43 -3.18 -15.91 24.82
N THR A 44 -2.33 -15.69 25.83
CA THR A 44 -2.06 -16.65 26.89
C THR A 44 -1.83 -15.93 28.22
N ASN A 45 -2.21 -16.54 29.32
CA ASN A 45 -2.12 -15.99 30.68
C ASN A 45 -1.38 -16.92 31.64
N ILE A 46 -0.66 -17.91 31.11
CA ILE A 46 -0.01 -18.93 31.92
C ILE A 46 1.41 -18.53 32.24
N VAL A 47 1.67 -18.33 33.53
CA VAL A 47 2.97 -17.89 34.03
C VAL A 47 3.75 -19.06 34.66
N ALA A 48 3.20 -20.27 34.80
CA ALA A 48 3.89 -21.34 35.53
C ALA A 48 3.64 -22.78 35.04
N SER A 49 4.68 -23.37 34.44
CA SER A 49 5.31 -24.67 34.79
C SER A 49 6.25 -25.11 33.66
N SER A 50 5.95 -24.70 32.42
CA SER A 50 6.87 -24.71 31.29
C SER A 50 7.42 -23.31 31.05
N SER A 51 8.74 -23.17 30.97
CA SER A 51 9.39 -21.92 30.58
C SER A 51 9.12 -21.53 29.12
N LEU A 52 8.42 -22.37 28.36
CA LEU A 52 8.26 -22.29 26.92
C LEU A 52 6.77 -22.35 26.49
N GLN A 53 6.43 -21.59 25.45
CA GLN A 53 5.17 -21.72 24.72
C GLN A 53 5.44 -21.62 23.22
N THR A 54 5.26 -22.70 22.45
CA THR A 54 5.54 -22.68 21.00
C THR A 54 4.42 -22.02 20.22
N ILE A 55 4.73 -20.95 19.49
CA ILE A 55 3.76 -20.29 18.62
C ILE A 55 3.57 -21.11 17.35
N PHE A 56 4.67 -21.44 16.66
CA PHE A 56 4.66 -22.35 15.52
C PHE A 56 6.03 -23.03 15.35
N SER A 57 6.02 -24.14 14.62
CA SER A 57 7.21 -24.84 14.15
C SER A 57 7.05 -25.27 12.69
N ILE A 58 8.17 -25.40 11.98
CA ILE A 58 8.26 -25.95 10.63
C ILE A 58 9.32 -27.03 10.67
N VAL A 59 9.03 -28.21 10.13
CA VAL A 59 10.03 -29.27 9.90
C VAL A 59 10.17 -29.56 8.42
N ALA A 60 11.41 -29.73 7.95
CA ALA A 60 11.71 -30.14 6.58
C ALA A 60 11.66 -31.67 6.43
N LYS A 61 11.09 -32.16 5.33
CA LYS A 61 10.96 -33.58 5.02
C LYS A 61 12.33 -34.23 4.86
N GLY A 62 12.52 -35.41 5.45
CA GLY A 62 13.76 -36.18 5.34
C GLY A 62 14.87 -35.74 6.30
N GLN A 63 14.62 -34.77 7.18
CA GLN A 63 15.54 -34.40 8.25
C GLN A 63 15.25 -35.24 9.52
N PRO A 64 16.27 -35.91 10.10
CA PRO A 64 16.07 -36.91 11.15
C PRO A 64 15.69 -36.33 12.53
N LYS A 65 15.95 -35.04 12.78
CA LYS A 65 15.49 -34.20 13.91
C LYS A 65 16.25 -32.89 13.87
N VAL A 66 15.68 -31.89 13.21
CA VAL A 66 16.00 -30.47 13.45
C VAL A 66 14.78 -29.68 12.98
N ASP A 67 14.15 -28.93 13.88
CA ASP A 67 13.17 -27.95 13.45
C ASP A 67 13.81 -27.01 12.42
N ALA A 68 13.19 -26.95 11.24
CA ALA A 68 13.61 -26.01 10.20
C ALA A 68 13.45 -24.58 10.74
N PHE A 69 12.33 -24.29 11.40
CA PHE A 69 12.10 -23.05 12.14
C PHE A 69 11.20 -23.29 13.35
N VAL A 70 11.49 -22.66 14.49
CA VAL A 70 10.58 -22.56 15.65
C VAL A 70 10.50 -21.12 16.10
N ILE A 71 9.30 -20.68 16.48
CA ILE A 71 9.13 -19.47 17.29
C ILE A 71 8.38 -19.82 18.56
N ASP A 72 8.97 -19.48 19.69
CA ASP A 72 8.39 -19.70 21.00
C ASP A 72 8.62 -18.53 21.95
N LEU A 73 7.80 -18.49 23.00
CA LEU A 73 7.94 -17.56 24.11
C LEU A 73 8.78 -18.21 25.20
N ARG A 74 9.80 -17.52 25.71
CA ARG A 74 10.66 -17.95 26.82
C ARG A 74 11.03 -16.77 27.71
N ASP A 75 10.69 -16.81 29.00
CA ASP A 75 11.08 -15.82 30.01
C ASP A 75 11.36 -14.39 29.47
N LYS A 76 10.28 -13.64 29.26
CA LYS A 76 10.26 -12.26 28.71
C LYS A 76 10.98 -12.05 27.37
N ARG A 77 11.25 -13.12 26.63
CA ARG A 77 11.89 -13.14 25.32
C ARG A 77 11.09 -14.01 24.36
N MET A 78 11.28 -13.75 23.07
CA MET A 78 10.91 -14.67 22.00
C MET A 78 12.17 -15.36 21.49
N ARG A 79 12.12 -16.67 21.31
CA ARG A 79 13.15 -17.43 20.62
C ARG A 79 12.74 -17.61 19.16
N ILE A 80 13.72 -17.46 18.27
CA ILE A 80 13.66 -17.91 16.90
C ILE A 80 14.74 -18.97 16.75
N GLU A 81 14.34 -20.20 16.49
CA GLU A 81 15.27 -21.29 16.19
C GLU A 81 15.23 -21.60 14.70
N SER A 82 16.38 -21.96 14.13
CA SER A 82 16.45 -22.60 12.83
C SER A 82 17.70 -23.46 12.75
N THR A 83 17.54 -24.73 12.37
CA THR A 83 18.67 -25.67 12.18
C THR A 83 19.59 -25.78 13.41
N GLY A 84 19.03 -25.70 14.62
CA GLY A 84 19.76 -25.72 15.89
C GLY A 84 20.40 -24.38 16.32
N ASN A 85 20.28 -23.33 15.50
CA ASN A 85 20.75 -21.99 15.85
C ASN A 85 19.62 -21.16 16.47
N ASN A 86 19.91 -20.55 17.63
CA ASN A 86 18.93 -19.79 18.40
C ASN A 86 19.20 -18.27 18.36
N ARG A 87 18.13 -17.49 18.21
CA ARG A 87 18.10 -16.05 18.46
C ARG A 87 17.10 -15.76 19.57
N TYR A 88 17.52 -15.04 20.60
CA TYR A 88 16.64 -14.60 21.68
C TYR A 88 16.46 -13.09 21.60
N ILE A 89 15.22 -12.65 21.53
CA ILE A 89 14.85 -11.25 21.39
C ILE A 89 14.00 -10.86 22.59
N SER A 90 14.39 -9.83 23.33
CA SER A 90 13.61 -9.30 24.45
C SER A 90 12.26 -8.79 23.97
N SER A 91 11.19 -9.29 24.58
CA SER A 91 9.80 -8.94 24.24
C SER A 91 9.02 -8.36 25.42
N GLY A 92 9.55 -8.49 26.64
CA GLY A 92 8.73 -8.34 27.84
C GLY A 92 7.83 -9.55 28.04
N GLU A 93 6.99 -9.50 29.07
CA GLU A 93 6.04 -10.58 29.35
C GLU A 93 4.87 -10.50 28.37
N LEU A 94 4.67 -11.57 27.58
CA LEU A 94 3.55 -11.70 26.62
C LEU A 94 2.50 -12.71 27.09
N ARG A 95 2.70 -13.31 28.27
CA ARG A 95 1.75 -14.21 28.93
C ARG A 95 0.91 -13.45 29.97
N ASP A 96 0.47 -12.26 29.58
CA ASP A 96 -0.24 -11.30 30.42
C ASP A 96 -1.77 -11.42 30.30
N GLY A 97 -2.26 -12.35 29.49
CA GLY A 97 -3.68 -12.53 29.19
C GLY A 97 -4.25 -11.52 28.20
N ASN A 98 -3.42 -10.76 27.49
CA ASN A 98 -3.83 -9.89 26.39
C ASN A 98 -3.55 -10.52 25.03
N TRP A 99 -4.17 -9.96 23.99
CA TRP A 99 -3.87 -10.34 22.60
C TRP A 99 -2.57 -9.68 22.16
N HIS A 100 -1.68 -10.49 21.62
CA HIS A 100 -0.46 -10.04 20.96
C HIS A 100 -0.43 -10.58 19.52
N HIS A 101 0.18 -9.81 18.64
CA HIS A 101 0.41 -10.21 17.26
C HIS A 101 1.90 -10.40 17.02
N VAL A 102 2.30 -11.57 16.53
CA VAL A 102 3.66 -11.81 16.05
C VAL A 102 3.65 -11.97 14.53
N ALA A 103 4.66 -11.39 13.87
CA ALA A 103 4.98 -11.70 12.48
C ALA A 103 6.48 -11.93 12.32
N PHE A 104 6.85 -12.96 11.56
CA PHE A 104 8.24 -13.30 11.27
C PHE A 104 8.45 -13.43 9.77
N THR A 105 9.58 -12.94 9.30
CA THR A 105 10.03 -13.09 7.91
C THR A 105 11.44 -13.64 7.87
N TRP A 106 11.73 -14.48 6.87
CA TRP A 106 13.07 -15.00 6.64
C TRP A 106 13.35 -15.23 5.15
N SER A 107 14.60 -15.04 4.74
CA SER A 107 15.11 -15.28 3.40
C SER A 107 16.43 -16.06 3.41
N ALA A 108 16.48 -17.18 2.70
CA ALA A 108 17.68 -18.00 2.52
C ALA A 108 18.80 -17.27 1.76
N VAL A 109 18.49 -16.22 0.98
CA VAL A 109 19.47 -15.56 0.10
C VAL A 109 20.68 -15.05 0.87
N ASN A 110 20.43 -14.36 1.97
CA ASN A 110 21.46 -13.80 2.85
C ASN A 110 21.15 -14.06 4.33
N GLY A 111 20.21 -14.96 4.62
CA GLY A 111 19.74 -15.25 5.97
C GLY A 111 19.07 -14.05 6.66
N ALA A 112 18.54 -13.09 5.89
CA ALA A 112 17.85 -11.94 6.43
C ALA A 112 16.57 -12.38 7.13
N TRP A 113 16.34 -11.85 8.33
CA TRP A 113 15.14 -12.11 9.10
C TRP A 113 14.64 -10.87 9.83
N LYS A 114 13.34 -10.81 10.07
CA LYS A 114 12.70 -9.78 10.89
C LYS A 114 11.62 -10.41 11.76
N LEU A 115 11.54 -9.97 13.00
CA LEU A 115 10.50 -10.33 13.96
C LEU A 115 9.76 -9.06 14.37
N TYR A 116 8.45 -9.09 14.26
CA TYR A 116 7.56 -8.01 14.65
C TYR A 116 6.66 -8.48 15.78
N LEU A 117 6.42 -7.60 16.75
CA LEU A 117 5.49 -7.77 17.84
C LEU A 117 4.57 -6.56 17.87
N ASN A 118 3.25 -6.80 17.81
CA ASN A 118 2.23 -5.74 17.81
C ASN A 118 2.54 -4.64 16.79
N ALA A 119 2.79 -5.07 15.54
CA ALA A 119 3.18 -4.22 14.40
C ALA A 119 4.52 -3.47 14.54
N THR A 120 5.21 -3.58 15.68
CA THR A 120 6.52 -2.95 15.91
C THR A 120 7.64 -3.93 15.60
N LEU A 121 8.70 -3.45 14.93
CA LEU A 121 9.90 -4.26 14.68
C LEU A 121 10.59 -4.57 16.01
N LEU A 122 10.57 -5.83 16.43
CA LEU A 122 11.16 -6.28 17.68
C LEU A 122 12.62 -6.71 17.52
N GLY A 123 12.95 -7.33 16.39
CA GLY A 123 14.31 -7.78 16.09
C GLY A 123 14.53 -8.04 14.62
N HIS A 124 15.78 -7.95 14.17
CA HIS A 124 16.15 -8.27 12.80
C HIS A 124 17.62 -8.68 12.73
N GLY A 125 18.01 -9.27 11.59
CA GLY A 125 19.39 -9.59 11.32
C GLY A 125 19.58 -10.20 9.95
N SER A 126 20.79 -10.70 9.71
CA SER A 126 21.17 -11.47 8.52
C SER A 126 22.04 -12.66 8.92
N GLY A 127 22.41 -13.50 7.95
CA GLY A 127 23.26 -14.68 8.18
C GLY A 127 22.56 -15.84 8.88
N PHE A 128 21.27 -15.76 9.17
CA PHE A 128 20.53 -16.81 9.86
C PHE A 128 20.07 -17.88 8.85
N SER A 129 20.59 -19.11 8.96
CA SER A 129 20.29 -20.23 8.06
C SER A 129 20.47 -19.93 6.57
N THR A 130 21.46 -19.10 6.20
CA THR A 130 21.72 -18.72 4.80
C THR A 130 21.91 -19.95 3.91
N GLY A 131 21.26 -19.96 2.75
CA GLY A 131 21.30 -21.04 1.77
C GLY A 131 20.44 -22.26 2.12
N PHE A 132 19.80 -22.29 3.29
CA PHE A 132 18.91 -23.39 3.67
C PHE A 132 17.67 -23.42 2.78
N SER A 133 17.23 -24.61 2.38
CA SER A 133 15.99 -24.82 1.62
C SER A 133 15.12 -25.86 2.31
N ILE A 134 13.81 -25.64 2.28
CA ILE A 134 12.81 -26.58 2.76
C ILE A 134 12.07 -27.09 1.53
N ASP A 135 12.56 -28.17 0.92
CA ASP A 135 11.99 -28.70 -0.34
C ASP A 135 10.55 -29.18 -0.18
N SER A 136 10.27 -29.77 0.99
CA SER A 136 8.92 -30.03 1.47
C SER A 136 8.92 -29.93 2.98
N GLY A 137 7.86 -29.39 3.56
CA GLY A 137 7.79 -29.16 5.01
C GLY A 137 6.43 -29.45 5.64
N TYR A 138 6.40 -29.41 6.95
CA TYR A 138 5.21 -29.55 7.78
C TYR A 138 5.18 -28.36 8.74
N LEU A 139 4.16 -27.51 8.65
CA LEU A 139 3.93 -26.40 9.58
C LEU A 139 2.97 -26.87 10.67
N VAL A 140 3.32 -26.69 11.93
CA VAL A 140 2.41 -26.87 13.06
C VAL A 140 2.32 -25.57 13.85
N VAL A 141 1.10 -25.20 14.20
CA VAL A 141 0.80 -24.08 15.09
C VAL A 141 0.51 -24.63 16.48
N GLY A 142 1.09 -23.99 17.48
CA GLY A 142 0.90 -24.33 18.88
C GLY A 142 1.76 -25.50 19.39
N HIS A 143 2.64 -26.08 18.58
CA HIS A 143 3.56 -27.14 19.02
C HIS A 143 4.92 -27.04 18.35
N GLU A 144 5.95 -27.45 19.09
CA GLU A 144 7.28 -27.76 18.55
C GLU A 144 7.26 -29.21 18.02
N GLN A 145 8.06 -29.47 16.99
CA GLN A 145 8.00 -30.70 16.23
C GLN A 145 9.32 -31.48 16.31
N ASP A 146 9.29 -32.54 17.09
CA ASP A 146 10.40 -33.46 17.22
C ASP A 146 10.51 -34.45 16.04
N SER A 147 9.49 -34.52 15.18
CA SER A 147 9.56 -35.20 13.89
C SER A 147 8.61 -34.58 12.87
N TYR A 148 8.68 -35.07 11.64
CA TYR A 148 7.87 -34.56 10.53
C TYR A 148 6.36 -34.78 10.78
N GLY A 149 5.69 -33.72 11.24
CA GLY A 149 4.28 -33.72 11.61
C GLY A 149 3.95 -34.39 12.95
N GLY A 150 4.92 -34.66 13.82
CA GLY A 150 4.69 -35.46 15.02
C GLY A 150 5.72 -35.31 16.14
N ASP A 151 5.66 -36.26 17.08
CA ASP A 151 6.47 -36.36 18.30
C ASP A 151 6.41 -35.15 19.25
N PHE A 152 5.25 -34.48 19.31
CA PHE A 152 5.07 -33.28 20.15
C PHE A 152 5.42 -33.51 21.63
N GLY A 153 6.33 -32.69 22.16
CA GLY A 153 6.69 -32.67 23.56
C GLY A 153 5.52 -32.26 24.47
N ARG A 154 5.42 -32.89 25.65
CA ARG A 154 4.29 -32.71 26.58
C ARG A 154 4.18 -31.30 27.15
N ASP A 155 5.31 -30.63 27.30
CA ASP A 155 5.43 -29.34 28.00
C ASP A 155 5.88 -28.22 27.05
N GLU A 156 5.82 -28.45 25.74
CA GLU A 156 6.37 -27.53 24.72
C GLU A 156 5.29 -26.89 23.83
N GLY A 157 4.03 -27.28 23.99
CA GLY A 157 2.92 -26.69 23.27
C GLY A 157 2.42 -25.38 23.87
N PHE A 158 1.66 -24.66 23.05
CA PHE A 158 0.94 -23.46 23.41
C PHE A 158 -0.34 -23.79 24.18
N GLN A 159 -0.65 -22.98 25.17
CA GLN A 159 -1.92 -23.01 25.89
C GLN A 159 -2.52 -21.59 25.90
N GLY A 160 -3.75 -21.46 25.43
CA GLY A 160 -4.42 -20.18 25.26
C GLY A 160 -5.27 -20.14 23.98
N SER A 161 -5.37 -18.97 23.38
CA SER A 161 -6.13 -18.74 22.15
C SER A 161 -5.23 -18.23 21.03
N MET A 162 -5.41 -18.72 19.81
CA MET A 162 -4.80 -18.15 18.61
C MET A 162 -5.86 -17.84 17.56
N ALA A 163 -5.67 -16.76 16.81
CA ALA A 163 -6.65 -16.28 15.83
C ALA A 163 -6.00 -15.80 14.54
N GLU A 164 -6.84 -15.68 13.50
CA GLU A 164 -6.53 -15.08 12.20
C GLU A 164 -5.31 -15.65 11.47
N LEU A 165 -5.14 -16.98 11.50
CA LEU A 165 -4.16 -17.68 10.66
C LEU A 165 -4.49 -17.63 9.15
N THR A 166 -5.69 -17.18 8.79
CA THR A 166 -6.32 -17.36 7.47
C THR A 166 -6.41 -16.09 6.62
N ARG A 167 -6.02 -14.91 7.13
CA ARG A 167 -6.37 -13.61 6.51
C ARG A 167 -5.57 -13.23 5.26
N TRP A 168 -5.27 -14.20 4.41
CA TRP A 168 -4.48 -13.99 3.21
C TRP A 168 -5.04 -14.71 1.95
N GLN A 169 -5.99 -15.66 1.99
CA GLN A 169 -6.29 -16.49 0.78
C GLN A 169 -7.12 -15.70 -0.26
N ASN A 170 -8.20 -15.01 0.16
CA ASN A 170 -8.97 -14.16 -0.76
C ASN A 170 -8.21 -12.90 -1.19
N THR A 171 -7.20 -12.50 -0.43
CA THR A 171 -6.32 -11.36 -0.72
C THR A 171 -5.03 -11.79 -1.43
N LEU A 172 -4.71 -13.08 -1.56
CA LEU A 172 -3.61 -13.56 -2.40
C LEU A 172 -4.08 -14.15 -3.71
N ASP A 173 -5.21 -14.85 -3.83
CA ASP A 173 -5.58 -15.45 -5.11
C ASP A 173 -5.94 -14.40 -6.19
N ILE A 174 -6.49 -13.25 -5.78
CA ILE A 174 -6.69 -12.08 -6.66
C ILE A 174 -5.36 -11.37 -6.94
N HIS A 175 -4.40 -11.48 -6.04
CA HIS A 175 -3.16 -10.70 -6.08
C HIS A 175 -2.00 -11.48 -6.75
N THR A 176 -1.85 -12.80 -6.58
CA THR A 176 -0.64 -13.57 -6.94
C THR A 176 -0.23 -13.49 -8.42
N LYS A 177 -1.17 -13.35 -9.37
CA LYS A 177 -0.83 -13.23 -10.80
C LYS A 177 -0.48 -11.80 -11.24
N ALA A 178 -0.90 -10.78 -10.48
CA ALA A 178 -0.58 -9.37 -10.73
C ALA A 178 0.50 -8.83 -9.77
N THR A 179 0.73 -9.52 -8.65
CA THR A 179 1.58 -9.16 -7.51
C THR A 179 3.06 -9.34 -7.77
N LEU A 180 3.44 -10.33 -8.57
CA LEU A 180 4.85 -10.59 -8.89
C LEU A 180 5.49 -9.47 -9.73
N GLU A 181 4.70 -8.58 -10.34
CA GLU A 181 5.23 -7.44 -11.11
C GLU A 181 5.16 -6.09 -10.36
N ARG A 182 4.45 -5.98 -9.22
CA ARG A 182 4.16 -4.66 -8.62
C ARG A 182 4.25 -4.55 -7.09
N ILE A 183 4.51 -5.61 -6.33
CA ILE A 183 4.57 -5.51 -4.86
C ILE A 183 5.95 -5.07 -4.37
N TYR A 184 6.16 -3.75 -4.41
CA TYR A 184 6.91 -3.03 -3.37
C TYR A 184 5.99 -2.28 -2.40
N ASN A 185 4.67 -2.45 -2.52
CA ASN A 185 3.72 -1.54 -1.92
C ASN A 185 2.49 -2.26 -1.38
N VAL A 186 2.05 -1.84 -0.20
CA VAL A 186 0.84 -2.23 0.53
C VAL A 186 1.10 -3.28 1.62
N LEU A 187 1.87 -2.92 2.65
CA LEU A 187 1.56 -3.42 4.00
C LEU A 187 0.82 -2.29 4.72
N LEU A 188 -0.46 -2.54 4.97
CA LEU A 188 -1.41 -1.63 5.61
C LEU A 188 -0.93 -1.36 7.05
N PHE A 189 -0.60 -0.10 7.35
CA PHE A 189 -0.14 0.36 8.66
C PHE A 189 -1.35 0.68 9.55
N PRO A 190 -1.59 -0.04 10.67
CA PRO A 190 -2.62 0.33 11.63
C PRO A 190 -2.31 1.68 12.32
N ASP A 191 -1.04 2.08 12.36
CA ASP A 191 -0.55 3.21 13.17
C ASP A 191 0.11 4.32 12.32
N GLY A 192 -0.10 4.31 11.01
CA GLY A 192 0.50 5.26 10.07
C GLY A 192 1.85 4.81 9.51
N GLY A 193 1.99 5.02 8.20
CA GLY A 193 3.17 4.73 7.37
C GLY A 193 2.84 5.01 5.91
N TRP A 194 3.87 5.24 5.09
CA TRP A 194 3.70 5.56 3.68
C TRP A 194 4.14 4.39 2.80
N MET A 195 3.52 4.31 1.64
CA MET A 195 3.74 3.31 0.61
C MET A 195 4.10 4.05 -0.67
N VAL A 196 5.22 3.72 -1.30
CA VAL A 196 5.76 4.42 -2.48
C VAL A 196 5.75 3.50 -3.69
N ASP A 197 4.73 3.68 -4.54
CA ASP A 197 4.69 3.03 -5.86
C ASP A 197 5.66 3.68 -6.85
N GLN A 198 6.59 2.88 -7.35
CA GLN A 198 7.53 3.26 -8.41
C GLN A 198 7.08 2.59 -9.70
N SER A 199 6.00 3.11 -10.26
CA SER A 199 5.50 2.70 -11.56
C SER A 199 6.19 3.46 -12.68
N VAL A 200 6.55 2.74 -13.76
CA VAL A 200 7.06 3.34 -14.99
C VAL A 200 5.89 3.60 -15.92
N VAL A 201 5.64 4.86 -16.22
CA VAL A 201 4.63 5.26 -17.22
C VAL A 201 5.19 5.13 -18.63
N LYS A 202 4.34 4.79 -19.61
CA LYS A 202 4.73 4.78 -21.02
C LYS A 202 4.96 6.22 -21.48
N TYR A 203 6.12 6.47 -22.12
CA TYR A 203 6.59 7.80 -22.56
C TYR A 203 7.12 8.71 -21.44
N PHE A 204 6.42 9.79 -21.12
CA PHE A 204 6.87 10.86 -20.22
C PHE A 204 5.68 11.52 -19.53
N ALA A 205 5.87 11.90 -18.26
CA ALA A 205 4.98 12.75 -17.48
C ALA A 205 5.81 13.94 -16.99
N VAL A 206 5.65 15.08 -17.65
CA VAL A 206 6.51 16.28 -17.45
C VAL A 206 5.75 17.46 -16.84
N ALA A 207 4.43 17.35 -16.71
CA ALA A 207 3.58 18.29 -15.99
C ALA A 207 2.88 17.62 -14.81
N ARG A 208 2.65 18.37 -13.73
CA ARG A 208 1.89 17.86 -12.56
C ARG A 208 0.46 17.45 -12.94
N THR A 209 -0.12 18.10 -13.95
CA THR A 209 -1.45 17.79 -14.50
C THR A 209 -1.52 16.47 -15.26
N ASP A 210 -0.38 15.84 -15.58
CA ASP A 210 -0.35 14.51 -16.20
C ASP A 210 -0.80 13.42 -15.21
N ILE A 211 -0.85 13.73 -13.90
CA ILE A 211 -1.38 12.83 -12.87
C ILE A 211 -2.86 13.20 -12.61
N PRO A 212 -3.81 12.33 -12.98
CA PRO A 212 -5.23 12.65 -12.88
C PRO A 212 -5.73 12.62 -11.43
N PRO A 213 -6.68 13.48 -11.04
CA PRO A 213 -7.32 13.46 -9.72
C PRO A 213 -8.45 12.41 -9.65
N ASN A 214 -9.15 12.38 -8.51
CA ASN A 214 -10.32 11.55 -8.21
C ASN A 214 -10.03 10.05 -8.22
N TRP A 215 -8.96 9.65 -7.55
CA TRP A 215 -8.67 8.23 -7.37
C TRP A 215 -9.75 7.63 -6.48
N TYR A 216 -10.16 6.40 -6.76
CA TYR A 216 -11.23 5.75 -6.04
C TYR A 216 -10.87 4.30 -5.68
N ILE A 217 -11.48 3.83 -4.60
CA ILE A 217 -11.42 2.45 -4.16
C ILE A 217 -12.78 1.81 -4.44
N ALA A 218 -12.77 0.66 -5.09
CA ALA A 218 -13.96 -0.13 -5.37
C ALA A 218 -13.75 -1.56 -4.90
N ALA A 219 -14.80 -2.18 -4.39
CA ALA A 219 -14.80 -3.57 -3.96
C ALA A 219 -16.15 -4.24 -4.32
N PRO A 220 -16.16 -5.56 -4.57
CA PRO A 220 -17.39 -6.28 -4.84
C PRO A 220 -18.44 -6.03 -3.76
N SER A 221 -19.67 -5.77 -4.19
CA SER A 221 -20.83 -5.48 -3.32
C SER A 221 -20.74 -4.19 -2.50
N LEU A 222 -19.74 -3.33 -2.74
CA LEU A 222 -19.63 -2.00 -2.13
C LEU A 222 -19.73 -0.90 -3.19
N LYS A 223 -20.28 0.26 -2.78
CA LYS A 223 -20.27 1.46 -3.62
C LYS A 223 -18.85 2.03 -3.68
N PRO A 224 -18.30 2.35 -4.86
CA PRO A 224 -16.99 2.99 -4.98
C PRO A 224 -16.92 4.30 -4.18
N GLN A 225 -15.76 4.55 -3.57
CA GLN A 225 -15.50 5.75 -2.77
C GLN A 225 -14.23 6.45 -3.26
N ILE A 226 -14.28 7.77 -3.39
CA ILE A 226 -13.12 8.58 -3.76
C ILE A 226 -12.16 8.68 -2.57
N ILE A 227 -10.86 8.62 -2.85
CA ILE A 227 -9.81 8.91 -1.88
C ILE A 227 -9.78 10.43 -1.67
N ASN A 228 -10.17 10.86 -0.48
CA ASN A 228 -10.55 12.25 -0.20
C ASN A 228 -9.47 13.29 -0.56
N ASN A 229 -8.18 12.99 -0.35
CA ASN A 229 -7.08 13.92 -0.66
C ASN A 229 -6.75 14.03 -2.15
N THR A 230 -7.39 13.23 -3.01
CA THR A 230 -7.28 13.33 -4.48
C THR A 230 -8.53 13.93 -5.12
N ALA A 231 -9.54 14.29 -4.33
CA ALA A 231 -10.82 14.75 -4.85
C ALA A 231 -10.75 16.16 -5.45
N GLY A 232 -11.46 16.38 -6.55
CA GLY A 232 -11.57 17.69 -7.20
C GLY A 232 -10.45 18.01 -8.19
N GLY A 233 -10.18 19.30 -8.41
CA GLY A 233 -9.16 19.78 -9.36
C GLY A 233 -7.82 20.20 -8.73
N ALA A 234 -7.71 20.14 -7.40
CA ALA A 234 -6.48 20.50 -6.69
C ALA A 234 -5.41 19.41 -6.88
N LEU A 235 -4.14 19.82 -6.96
CA LEU A 235 -3.00 18.92 -7.21
C LEU A 235 -2.13 18.70 -5.96
N ASP A 236 -2.69 18.90 -4.76
CA ASP A 236 -1.96 18.78 -3.48
C ASP A 236 -1.39 17.37 -3.25
N PHE A 237 -1.99 16.36 -3.89
CA PHE A 237 -1.52 14.98 -3.88
C PHE A 237 -0.35 14.71 -4.84
N VAL A 238 0.04 15.68 -5.68
CA VAL A 238 1.13 15.58 -6.65
C VAL A 238 2.30 16.47 -6.21
N GLY A 239 3.47 15.88 -5.96
CA GLY A 239 4.68 16.63 -5.56
C GLY A 239 5.20 17.60 -6.63
N ASP A 240 5.99 18.58 -6.18
CA ASP A 240 6.58 19.59 -7.07
C ASP A 240 7.67 19.03 -8.00
N PHE A 241 7.76 19.60 -9.20
CA PHE A 241 8.80 19.29 -10.18
C PHE A 241 9.89 20.35 -10.08
N LYS A 242 10.99 20.02 -9.38
CA LYS A 242 12.04 20.99 -9.02
C LYS A 242 13.32 20.86 -9.84
N THR A 243 13.54 19.71 -10.47
CA THR A 243 14.79 19.41 -11.18
C THR A 243 14.58 19.16 -12.67
N PRO A 244 15.58 19.44 -13.54
CA PRO A 244 15.48 19.18 -14.98
C PRO A 244 15.05 17.76 -15.34
N ARG A 245 15.43 16.77 -14.53
CA ARG A 245 15.05 15.37 -14.74
C ARG A 245 13.54 15.13 -14.63
N GLN A 246 12.81 15.97 -13.92
CA GLN A 246 11.36 15.82 -13.70
C GLN A 246 10.54 16.48 -14.81
N TYR A 247 11.02 17.56 -15.42
CA TYR A 247 10.26 18.32 -16.41
C TYR A 247 10.82 18.28 -17.85
N LYS A 248 11.99 17.66 -18.08
CA LYS A 248 12.54 17.45 -19.44
C LYS A 248 12.20 16.07 -19.96
N ARG A 249 11.79 15.98 -21.23
CA ARG A 249 11.49 14.70 -21.90
C ARG A 249 12.75 13.93 -22.29
N CYS A 250 13.83 14.63 -22.60
CA CYS A 250 15.13 14.05 -22.99
C CYS A 250 16.27 15.05 -22.77
N THR A 251 17.51 14.60 -22.95
CA THR A 251 18.72 15.43 -22.76
C THR A 251 18.83 16.60 -23.74
N VAL A 252 18.22 16.48 -24.92
CA VAL A 252 18.20 17.53 -25.96
C VAL A 252 16.97 18.44 -25.86
N ASP A 253 16.08 18.23 -24.88
CA ASP A 253 14.90 19.07 -24.68
C ASP A 253 15.32 20.47 -24.21
N LYS A 254 15.11 21.47 -25.06
CA LYS A 254 15.49 22.87 -24.80
C LYS A 254 14.46 23.59 -23.92
N TYR A 255 13.27 23.02 -23.74
CA TYR A 255 12.19 23.64 -22.98
C TYR A 255 12.31 23.32 -21.48
N HIS A 256 11.97 24.31 -20.65
CA HIS A 256 11.88 24.18 -19.20
C HIS A 256 10.80 25.13 -18.68
N PRO A 257 10.22 24.86 -17.50
CA PRO A 257 9.32 25.79 -16.83
C PRO A 257 10.05 27.10 -16.56
N TYR A 258 9.50 28.22 -17.03
CA TYR A 258 10.08 29.53 -16.78
C TYR A 258 9.83 29.96 -15.34
N SER A 259 10.87 30.47 -14.70
CA SER A 259 10.73 31.25 -13.48
C SER A 259 9.85 32.50 -13.75
N PRO A 260 9.27 33.12 -12.72
CA PRO A 260 8.58 34.40 -12.89
C PRO A 260 9.44 35.47 -13.57
N GLU A 261 10.74 35.55 -13.24
CA GLU A 261 11.72 36.48 -13.84
C GLU A 261 11.96 36.16 -15.32
N GLU A 262 12.23 34.89 -15.67
CA GLU A 262 12.41 34.49 -17.07
C GLU A 262 11.15 34.71 -17.91
N ARG A 263 9.96 34.55 -17.30
CA ARG A 263 8.71 34.89 -17.96
C ARG A 263 8.60 36.38 -18.18
N TYR A 264 8.97 37.19 -17.19
CA TYR A 264 8.98 38.65 -17.30
C TYR A 264 9.94 39.11 -18.41
N ASP A 265 11.12 38.51 -18.50
CA ASP A 265 12.11 38.84 -19.52
C ASP A 265 11.75 38.33 -20.93
N LYS A 266 10.93 37.27 -21.02
CA LYS A 266 10.50 36.67 -22.30
C LYS A 266 9.19 37.22 -22.84
N VAL A 267 8.26 37.52 -21.95
CA VAL A 267 7.00 38.14 -22.34
C VAL A 267 7.34 39.60 -22.58
N ASP A 268 7.19 40.03 -23.82
CA ASP A 268 7.31 41.44 -24.15
C ASP A 268 6.12 42.17 -23.53
N ILE A 269 6.29 42.66 -22.29
CA ILE A 269 5.28 43.43 -21.59
C ILE A 269 5.46 44.88 -22.03
N GLU A 270 4.99 45.17 -23.25
CA GLU A 270 4.84 46.53 -23.75
C GLU A 270 3.40 47.00 -23.49
N ASP A 271 3.26 48.13 -22.80
CA ASP A 271 1.98 48.82 -22.74
C ASP A 271 1.71 49.46 -24.10
N LEU A 272 0.84 48.81 -24.88
CA LEU A 272 0.41 49.29 -26.20
C LEU A 272 -0.61 50.45 -26.11
N GLY A 273 -0.94 50.90 -24.89
CA GLY A 273 -1.92 51.95 -24.64
C GLY A 273 -3.36 51.48 -24.88
N GLU A 274 -4.25 52.44 -25.17
CA GLU A 274 -5.66 52.13 -25.44
C GLU A 274 -5.82 51.38 -26.76
N ALA A 275 -6.59 50.28 -26.74
CA ALA A 275 -6.93 49.55 -27.95
C ALA A 275 -7.65 50.50 -28.93
N PRO A 276 -7.18 50.63 -30.19
CA PRO A 276 -7.80 51.50 -31.18
C PRO A 276 -9.26 51.12 -31.46
N LEU A 277 -9.61 49.86 -31.20
CA LEU A 277 -10.94 49.31 -31.37
C LEU A 277 -11.22 48.29 -30.26
N LEU A 278 -12.36 48.43 -29.58
CA LEU A 278 -12.82 47.52 -28.52
C LEU A 278 -13.63 46.33 -29.05
N LEU A 279 -13.52 46.02 -30.35
CA LEU A 279 -14.20 44.89 -30.98
C LEU A 279 -13.23 43.71 -31.13
N VAL A 280 -13.61 42.56 -30.58
CA VAL A 280 -12.89 41.29 -30.69
C VAL A 280 -13.82 40.18 -31.21
N PRO A 281 -13.41 39.38 -32.22
CA PRO A 281 -12.17 39.48 -32.99
C PRO A 281 -12.14 40.71 -33.92
N SER A 282 -10.94 41.06 -34.42
CA SER A 282 -10.75 42.22 -35.29
C SER A 282 -11.60 42.12 -36.57
N PRO A 283 -12.46 43.12 -36.87
CA PRO A 283 -13.32 43.06 -38.03
C PRO A 283 -12.52 43.29 -39.32
N VAL A 284 -12.96 42.68 -40.42
CA VAL A 284 -12.36 42.85 -41.76
C VAL A 284 -12.42 44.31 -42.22
N SER A 285 -13.50 45.00 -41.88
CA SER A 285 -13.68 46.42 -42.11
C SER A 285 -14.61 46.99 -41.06
N ILE A 286 -14.31 48.19 -40.59
CA ILE A 286 -15.25 48.97 -39.79
C ILE A 286 -15.64 50.23 -40.55
N THR A 287 -16.95 50.41 -40.70
CA THR A 287 -17.55 51.61 -41.28
C THR A 287 -18.49 52.19 -40.24
N GLY A 288 -18.10 53.30 -39.63
CA GLY A 288 -18.81 53.89 -38.50
C GLY A 288 -18.02 55.05 -37.86
N PRO A 289 -18.57 55.72 -36.83
CA PRO A 289 -17.92 56.87 -36.21
C PRO A 289 -16.55 56.48 -35.63
N CYS A 290 -15.51 57.17 -36.08
CA CYS A 290 -14.14 56.97 -35.64
C CYS A 290 -13.87 57.71 -34.32
N GLY A 291 -13.19 57.03 -33.39
CA GLY A 291 -12.34 57.60 -32.34
C GLY A 291 -12.95 58.42 -31.20
N THR A 292 -14.14 59.04 -31.32
CA THR A 292 -14.65 59.96 -30.27
C THR A 292 -16.15 59.92 -29.99
N SER A 293 -16.99 59.32 -30.85
CA SER A 293 -18.44 59.28 -30.61
C SER A 293 -18.79 58.08 -29.74
N ARG A 294 -19.18 58.31 -28.49
CA ARG A 294 -19.72 57.28 -27.60
C ARG A 294 -21.23 57.21 -27.75
N VAL A 295 -21.76 56.02 -28.00
CA VAL A 295 -23.19 55.75 -27.81
C VAL A 295 -23.37 55.36 -26.35
N VAL A 296 -24.11 56.17 -25.61
CA VAL A 296 -24.48 55.84 -24.23
C VAL A 296 -25.70 54.94 -24.29
N LEU A 297 -25.54 53.67 -23.92
CA LEU A 297 -26.65 52.75 -23.75
C LEU A 297 -27.13 52.89 -22.30
N ASN A 298 -28.29 53.49 -22.08
CA ASN A 298 -28.95 53.46 -20.79
C ASN A 298 -29.61 52.07 -20.62
N GLU A 299 -29.55 51.48 -19.42
CA GLU A 299 -30.05 50.12 -19.12
C GLU A 299 -31.55 49.94 -19.46
N SER A 300 -32.28 51.03 -19.66
CA SER A 300 -33.71 51.07 -19.97
C SER A 300 -34.06 51.42 -21.43
N GLU A 301 -33.08 51.67 -22.31
CA GLU A 301 -33.35 52.27 -23.64
C GLU A 301 -32.93 51.42 -24.85
N TRP A 302 -32.12 50.38 -24.68
CA TRP A 302 -31.73 49.53 -25.80
C TRP A 302 -32.75 48.40 -26.01
N ARG A 303 -32.94 48.00 -27.27
CA ARG A 303 -33.82 46.89 -27.66
C ARG A 303 -33.12 46.05 -28.72
N ILE A 304 -33.32 44.75 -28.65
CA ILE A 304 -32.90 43.82 -29.70
C ILE A 304 -34.01 43.77 -30.75
N VAL A 305 -33.66 44.00 -32.00
CA VAL A 305 -34.56 43.89 -33.13
C VAL A 305 -34.08 42.73 -33.98
N TYR A 306 -34.97 41.80 -34.27
CA TYR A 306 -34.68 40.54 -34.95
C TYR A 306 -35.86 40.13 -35.83
N ASP A 307 -35.59 39.30 -36.84
CA ASP A 307 -36.63 38.67 -37.66
C ASP A 307 -37.05 37.34 -37.01
N GLU A 308 -38.30 36.90 -37.24
CA GLU A 308 -38.88 35.68 -36.62
C GLU A 308 -37.96 34.44 -36.63
N PRO A 309 -37.14 34.15 -37.68
CA PRO A 309 -36.21 33.02 -37.66
C PRO A 309 -35.07 33.12 -36.64
N LEU A 310 -34.81 34.30 -36.07
CA LEU A 310 -33.71 34.60 -35.15
C LEU A 310 -34.17 34.76 -33.69
N THR A 311 -35.31 34.16 -33.34
CA THR A 311 -35.92 34.30 -32.00
C THR A 311 -35.00 33.76 -30.90
N GLU A 312 -34.35 32.61 -31.11
CA GLU A 312 -33.45 32.00 -30.12
C GLU A 312 -32.20 32.89 -29.89
N GLU A 313 -31.61 33.44 -30.95
CA GLU A 313 -30.47 34.34 -30.83
C GLU A 313 -30.83 35.65 -30.12
N ALA A 314 -32.03 36.17 -30.37
CA ALA A 314 -32.53 37.37 -29.71
C ALA A 314 -32.76 37.16 -28.21
N GLU A 315 -33.35 36.03 -27.82
CA GLU A 315 -33.54 35.64 -26.42
C GLU A 315 -32.18 35.45 -25.70
N TYR A 316 -31.19 34.84 -26.37
CA TYR A 316 -29.85 34.66 -25.81
C TYR A 316 -29.16 36.00 -25.57
N LEU A 317 -29.22 36.90 -26.55
CA LEU A 317 -28.63 38.24 -26.45
C LEU A 317 -29.37 39.14 -25.44
N ALA A 318 -30.66 38.89 -25.18
CA ALA A 318 -31.44 39.58 -24.15
C ALA A 318 -31.08 39.10 -22.72
N GLY A 319 -30.33 37.99 -22.59
CA GLY A 319 -30.03 37.38 -21.29
C GLY A 319 -31.23 36.64 -20.67
N GLU A 320 -32.24 36.30 -21.48
CA GLU A 320 -33.46 35.61 -21.04
C GLU A 320 -33.37 34.07 -21.18
N HIS A 321 -32.21 33.55 -21.58
CA HIS A 321 -31.91 32.11 -21.52
C HIS A 321 -31.48 31.66 -20.10
N PRO A 322 -31.99 30.52 -19.58
CA PRO A 322 -31.71 30.01 -18.24
C PRO A 322 -30.26 29.57 -18.00
#